data_AF-A0A3E2J5J1-F1
#
_entry.id   AF-A0A3E2J5J1-F1
#
_cell.length_a   1.000
_cell.length_b   1.000
_cell.length_c   1.000
_cell.angle_alpha   90.00
_cell.angle_beta   90.00
_cell.angle_gamma   90.00
#
_symmetry.space_group_name_H-M   'P 1'
#
loop_
_entity.id
_entity.type
_entity.pdbx_description
1 polymer ?
#
loop_
_entity_poly.entity_id
_entity_poly.type
_entity_poly.pdbx_seq_one_letter_code
_entity_poly.pdbx_strand_id
1 'polypeptide(L)' 'MENQLGLHEKLEAHEILTFKSNCIAKSSTMAGLAQDSELKNLLSMDVQQSRLEAEQLVNLLK' A
#
# COMPACT_ATOMS: atom_id res chain seq x y z
N MET A 1 -25.60 14.75 5.49
CA MET A 1 -24.84 13.88 6.38
C MET A 1 -23.40 13.99 5.94
N GLU A 2 -22.51 14.54 6.77
CA GLU A 2 -21.08 14.44 6.48
C GLU A 2 -20.71 12.97 6.51
N ASN A 3 -20.04 12.51 5.45
CA ASN A 3 -19.64 11.12 5.24
C ASN A 3 -18.40 10.80 6.09
N GLN A 4 -18.47 11.07 7.39
CA GLN A 4 -17.38 10.80 8.32
C GLN A 4 -17.39 9.33 8.69
N LEU A 5 -16.23 8.68 8.53
CA LEU A 5 -16.02 7.31 8.98
C LEU A 5 -16.29 7.19 10.48
N GLY A 6 -16.98 6.13 10.87
CA GLY A 6 -17.07 5.72 12.26
C GLY A 6 -15.69 5.35 12.83
N LEU A 7 -15.56 5.32 14.16
CA LEU A 7 -14.29 5.02 14.83
C LEU A 7 -13.69 3.68 14.36
N HIS A 8 -14.52 2.62 14.26
CA HIS A 8 -14.06 1.31 13.81
C HIS A 8 -13.59 1.32 12.35
N GLU A 9 -14.34 1.98 11.46
CA GLU A 9 -13.98 2.09 10.04
C GLU A 9 -12.66 2.86 9.86
N LYS A 10 -12.47 3.92 10.64
CA LYS A 10 -11.21 4.68 10.64
C LYS A 10 -10.03 3.84 11.12
N LEU A 11 -10.21 3.07 12.20
CA LEU A 11 -9.17 2.18 12.72
C LEU A 11 -8.82 1.08 11.70
N GLU A 12 -9.83 0.45 11.09
CA GLU A 12 -9.66 -0.56 10.06
C GLU A 12 -8.91 0.00 8.82
N ALA A 13 -9.27 1.21 8.38
CA ALA A 13 -8.53 1.87 7.30
C ALA A 13 -7.06 2.16 7.65
N HIS A 14 -6.75 2.50 8.91
CA HIS A 14 -5.36 2.64 9.39
C HIS A 14 -4.61 1.29 9.43
N GLU A 15 -5.28 0.20 9.80
CA GLU A 15 -4.71 -1.14 9.78
C GLU A 15 -4.36 -1.57 8.34
N ILE A 16 -5.27 -1.34 7.39
CA ILE A 16 -5.03 -1.61 5.96
C ILE A 16 -3.88 -0.74 5.42
N LEU A 17 -3.82 0.54 5.78
CA LEU A 17 -2.71 1.42 5.38
C LEU A 17 -1.36 0.93 5.92
N THR A 18 -1.33 0.44 7.16
CA THR A 18 -0.13 -0.14 7.78
C THR A 18 0.29 -1.42 7.05
N PHE A 19 -0.68 -2.27 6.69
CA PHE A 19 -0.44 -3.47 5.91
C PHE A 19 0.15 -3.13 4.53
N LYS A 20 -0.43 -2.16 3.81
CA LYS A 20 0.09 -1.70 2.51
C LYS A 20 1.50 -1.14 2.60
N SER A 21 1.82 -0.41 3.67
CA SER A 21 3.18 0.08 3.93
C SER A 21 4.19 -1.07 4.07
N ASN A 22 3.81 -2.16 4.75
CA ASN A 22 4.62 -3.37 4.83
C ASN A 22 4.80 -4.05 3.47
N CYS A 23 3.75 -4.12 2.64
CA CYS A 23 3.84 -4.65 1.27
C CYS A 23 4.83 -3.84 0.43
N ILE A 24 4.71 -2.50 0.43
CA ILE A 24 5.62 -1.61 -0.30
C ILE A 24 7.06 -1.84 0.13
N ALA A 25 7.33 -1.90 1.44
CA ALA A 25 8.68 -2.12 1.95
C ALA A 25 9.25 -3.48 1.50
N LYS A 26 8.44 -4.54 1.58
CA LYS A 26 8.83 -5.91 1.15
C LYS A 26 9.12 -5.96 -0.35
N SER A 27 8.18 -5.52 -1.18
CA SER A 27 8.32 -5.57 -2.64
C SER A 27 9.44 -4.66 -3.13
N SER A 28 9.64 -3.48 -2.53
CA SER A 28 10.78 -2.60 -2.85
C SER A 28 12.11 -3.25 -2.51
N THR A 29 12.21 -3.88 -1.34
CA THR A 29 13.43 -4.59 -0.92
C THR A 29 13.71 -5.77 -1.84
N MET A 30 12.70 -6.60 -2.13
CA MET A 30 12.83 -7.75 -3.02
C MET A 30 13.19 -7.34 -4.44
N ALA A 31 12.62 -6.25 -4.97
CA ALA A 31 12.94 -5.75 -6.32
C ALA A 31 14.41 -5.32 -6.45
N GLY A 32 15.00 -4.83 -5.36
CA GLY A 32 16.44 -4.49 -5.29
C GLY A 32 17.35 -5.72 -5.26
N LEU A 33 16.87 -6.87 -4.76
CA LEU A 33 17.62 -8.11 -4.62
C LEU A 33 17.39 -9.11 -5.77
N ALA A 34 16.26 -9.00 -6.48
CA ALA A 34 15.89 -9.88 -7.57
C ALA A 34 16.87 -9.76 -8.75
N GLN A 35 17.39 -10.90 -9.21
CA GLN A 35 18.27 -10.99 -10.37
C GLN A 35 17.50 -11.25 -11.66
N ASP A 36 16.42 -12.03 -11.58
CA ASP A 36 15.53 -12.27 -12.70
C ASP A 36 14.77 -10.99 -13.09
N SER A 37 14.82 -10.65 -14.37
CA SER A 37 14.30 -9.37 -14.87
C SER A 37 12.77 -9.32 -14.87
N GLU A 38 12.11 -10.44 -15.12
CA GLU A 38 10.66 -10.53 -15.09
C GLU A 38 10.14 -10.39 -13.66
N LEU A 39 10.76 -11.10 -12.70
CA LEU A 39 10.45 -10.97 -11.29
C LEU A 39 10.67 -9.53 -10.78
N LYS A 40 11.77 -8.89 -11.18
CA LYS A 40 12.03 -7.49 -10.81
C LYS A 40 10.97 -6.53 -11.34
N ASN A 41 10.49 -6.75 -12.56
CA ASN A 41 9.41 -5.96 -13.15
C ASN A 41 8.09 -6.15 -12.39
N LEU A 42 7.73 -7.40 -12.08
CA LEU A 42 6.52 -7.71 -11.30
C LEU A 42 6.56 -7.03 -9.93
N LEU A 43 7.69 -7.12 -9.21
CA LEU A 43 7.85 -6.46 -7.92
C LEU A 43 7.81 -4.93 -8.02
N SER A 44 8.36 -4.35 -9.09
CA SER A 44 8.30 -2.90 -9.32
C SER A 44 6.87 -2.42 -9.61
N MET A 45 6.10 -3.20 -10.38
CA MET A 45 4.68 -2.94 -10.61
C MET A 45 3.88 -3.01 -9.31
N ASP A 46 4.14 -4.00 -8.46
CA ASP A 46 3.49 -4.14 -7.15
C ASP A 46 3.77 -2.93 -6.24
N VAL A 47 5.02 -2.43 -6.23
CA VAL A 47 5.38 -1.21 -5.49
C VAL A 47 4.59 0.00 -6.00
N GLN A 48 4.50 0.19 -7.32
CA GLN A 48 3.77 1.32 -7.90
C GLN A 48 2.27 1.24 -7.56
N GLN A 49 1.66 0.08 -7.76
CA GLN A 49 0.24 -0.13 -7.48
C GLN A 49 -0.08 0.06 -5.98
N SER A 50 0.75 -0.53 -5.11
CA SER A 50 0.56 -0.41 -3.66
C SER A 50 0.70 1.03 -3.15
N ARG A 51 1.55 1.86 -3.78
CA ARG A 51 1.67 3.29 -3.43
C ARG A 51 0.41 4.07 -3.79
N LEU A 52 -0.16 3.84 -4.97
CA LEU A 52 -1.42 4.48 -5.38
C LEU A 52 -2.56 4.13 -4.43
N GLU A 53 -2.66 2.86 -4.03
CA GLU A 53 -3.68 2.40 -3.07
C GLU A 53 -3.47 2.99 -1.67
N ALA A 54 -2.21 3.11 -1.22
CA ALA A 54 -1.90 3.77 0.05
C ALA A 54 -2.28 5.26 0.03
N GLU A 55 -2.03 5.96 -1.07
CA GLU A 55 -2.45 7.36 -1.25
C GLU A 55 -3.98 7.50 -1.23
N GLN A 56 -4.72 6.57 -1.85
CA GLN A 56 -6.18 6.55 -1.79
C GLN A 56 -6.69 6.35 -0.35
N LEU A 57 -6.09 5.44 0.41
CA LEU A 57 -6.42 5.23 1.83
C LEU A 57 -6.11 6.46 2.69
N VAL A 58 -4.98 7.12 2.45
CA VAL A 58 -4.64 8.37 3.13
C VAL A 58 -5.66 9.47 2.81
N ASN A 59 -6.11 9.56 1.55
CA ASN A 59 -7.13 10.53 1.17
C ASN A 59 -8.52 10.22 1.76
N LEU A 60 -8.85 8.93 1.94
CA LEU A 60 -10.06 8.51 2.64
C LEU A 60 -10.05 8.86 4.14
N LEU A 61 -8.87 8.90 4.75
CA LEU A 61 -8.66 9.17 6.18
C LEU A 61 -8.53 10.66 6.54
N LYS A 62 -8.41 11.54 5.54
CA LYS A 62 -8.38 13.01 5.70
C LYS A 62 -9.77 13.57 5.95
#